data_AF-A0A1H4H5K5-F1
#
_entry.id   AF-A0A1H4H5K5-F1
#
_cell.length_a   1.000
_cell.length_b   1.000
_cell.length_c   1.000
_cell.angle_alpha   90.00
_cell.angle_beta   90.00
_cell.angle_gamma   90.00
#
_symmetry.space_group_name_H-M   'P 1'
#
loop_
_entity.id
_entity.type
_entity.pdbx_description
1 polymer ?
#
loop_
_entity_poly.entity_id
_entity_poly.type
_entity_poly.pdbx_seq_one_letter_code
_entity_poly.pdbx_strand_id
1 'polypeptide(L)'
;MNDPRQISEEELHGYVDGSLAAHRREEIDRLLETNDELAARVSDYFSLNNMFHERYDRVLSEPVPARLHLAVKRRWHDALNWPQFAGMAAALILGVGIGMGMSMGTNMGRQVAAVVTGEADNAPEHRVSVSADGAESFARQSAIAHVLYAPEVTRPVELGADREQELVKWVSNRIGTNVRPPVLTRTGFELMGGRLLPGADGPVAQFMYHDARGERITLCISHRKVSADTTAFKLYQDGSVNVFYWVDGDFGYAVSGGIDRKTLLELSHDVYAQLTADGTAPAAASAAKRTN
;
A
#
# COMPACT_ATOMS: atom_id res chain seq x y z
N MET A 1 -12.94 -10.12 29.17
CA MET A 1 -13.55 -11.32 28.57
C MET A 1 -15.02 -10.97 28.35
N ASN A 2 -15.39 -10.47 27.17
CA ASN A 2 -16.78 -10.11 26.87
C ASN A 2 -17.53 -11.38 26.47
N ASP A 3 -18.70 -11.58 27.06
CA ASP A 3 -19.58 -12.71 26.76
C ASP A 3 -20.05 -12.60 25.30
N PRO A 4 -19.84 -13.60 24.43
CA PRO A 4 -20.25 -13.56 23.02
C PRO A 4 -21.76 -13.41 22.80
N ARG A 5 -22.57 -13.41 23.87
CA ARG A 5 -24.03 -13.19 23.86
C ARG A 5 -24.46 -11.75 24.14
N GLN A 6 -23.55 -10.85 24.55
CA GLN A 6 -23.88 -9.44 24.74
C GLN A 6 -23.43 -8.63 23.53
N ILE A 7 -24.39 -8.09 22.77
CA ILE A 7 -24.09 -7.12 21.72
C ILE A 7 -23.54 -5.87 22.40
N SER A 8 -22.33 -5.49 22.00
CA SER A 8 -21.69 -4.27 22.48
C SER A 8 -22.26 -3.03 21.78
N GLU A 9 -22.14 -1.87 22.43
CA GLU A 9 -22.55 -0.59 21.84
C GLU A 9 -21.78 -0.27 20.54
N GLU A 10 -20.50 -0.67 20.48
CA GLU A 10 -19.66 -0.58 19.27
C GLU A 10 -20.22 -1.41 18.11
N GLU A 11 -20.72 -2.62 18.37
CA GLU A 11 -21.35 -3.46 17.34
C GLU A 11 -22.68 -2.86 16.85
N LEU A 12 -23.47 -2.22 17.72
CA LEU A 12 -24.70 -1.54 17.31
C LEU A 12 -24.42 -0.33 16.40
N HIS A 13 -23.42 0.48 16.74
CA HIS A 13 -23.00 1.57 15.87
C HIS A 13 -22.41 1.04 14.56
N GLY A 14 -21.59 -0.01 14.60
CA GLY A 14 -21.07 -0.65 13.39
C GLY A 14 -22.14 -1.27 12.49
N TYR A 15 -23.27 -1.71 13.07
CA TYR A 15 -24.45 -2.15 12.32
C TYR A 15 -25.11 -0.98 11.58
N VAL A 16 -25.35 0.13 12.27
CA VAL A 16 -26.00 1.33 11.72
C VAL A 16 -25.13 2.02 10.67
N ASP A 17 -23.82 2.08 10.89
CA ASP A 17 -22.85 2.70 9.98
C ASP A 17 -22.46 1.78 8.81
N GLY A 18 -22.98 0.56 8.76
CA GLY A 18 -22.69 -0.42 7.72
C GLY A 18 -21.26 -0.99 7.74
N SER A 19 -20.52 -0.82 8.83
CA SER A 19 -19.11 -1.23 8.97
C SER A 19 -18.92 -2.65 9.54
N LEU A 20 -20.01 -3.33 9.94
CA LEU A 20 -19.97 -4.74 10.35
C LEU A 20 -19.79 -5.72 9.19
N ALA A 21 -19.07 -6.82 9.45
CA ALA A 21 -18.97 -7.97 8.56
C ALA A 21 -20.34 -8.64 8.31
N ALA A 22 -20.58 -9.13 7.09
CA ALA A 22 -21.87 -9.67 6.65
C ALA A 22 -22.45 -10.74 7.60
N HIS A 23 -21.63 -11.71 8.03
CA HIS A 23 -22.04 -12.74 8.98
C HIS A 23 -22.55 -12.17 10.31
N ARG A 24 -21.91 -11.12 10.85
CA ARG A 24 -22.34 -10.51 12.11
C ARG A 24 -23.59 -9.65 11.93
N ARG A 25 -23.76 -9.03 10.77
CA ARG A 25 -24.98 -8.29 10.42
C ARG A 25 -26.20 -9.21 10.43
N GLU A 26 -26.13 -10.37 9.78
CA GLU A 26 -27.21 -11.38 9.75
C GLU A 26 -27.57 -11.92 11.15
N GLU A 27 -26.60 -11.93 12.07
CA GLU A 27 -26.85 -12.33 13.46
C GLU A 27 -27.58 -11.24 14.24
N ILE A 28 -27.21 -9.97 14.04
CA ILE A 28 -27.92 -8.82 14.63
C ILE A 28 -29.33 -8.69 14.02
N ASP A 29 -29.51 -8.92 12.72
CA ASP A 29 -30.83 -8.93 12.07
C ASP A 29 -31.78 -9.94 12.73
N ARG A 30 -31.30 -11.16 12.98
CA ARG A 30 -32.09 -12.18 13.70
C ARG A 30 -32.39 -11.81 15.15
N LEU A 31 -31.48 -11.08 15.81
CA LEU A 31 -31.69 -10.61 17.18
C LEU A 31 -32.69 -9.45 17.23
N LEU A 32 -32.70 -8.58 16.21
CA LEU A 32 -33.67 -7.50 16.04
C LEU A 32 -35.10 -8.04 15.87
N GLU A 33 -35.28 -9.18 15.21
CA GLU A 33 -36.59 -9.83 15.06
C GLU A 33 -37.18 -10.34 16.37
N THR A 34 -36.34 -10.64 17.37
CA THR A 34 -36.76 -11.23 18.64
C THR A 34 -36.72 -10.23 19.81
N ASN A 35 -36.08 -9.07 19.64
CA ASN A 35 -35.85 -8.09 20.70
C ASN A 35 -36.28 -6.68 20.31
N ASP A 36 -37.50 -6.31 20.68
CA ASP A 36 -38.11 -5.01 20.42
C ASP A 36 -37.32 -3.84 21.04
N GLU A 37 -36.68 -4.02 22.20
CA GLU A 37 -35.89 -2.99 22.86
C GLU A 37 -34.62 -2.66 22.05
N LEU A 38 -33.98 -3.70 21.51
CA LEU A 38 -32.80 -3.54 20.67
C LEU A 38 -33.16 -2.92 19.32
N ALA A 39 -34.31 -3.30 18.75
CA ALA A 39 -34.84 -2.70 17.53
C ALA A 39 -35.16 -1.20 17.69
N ALA A 40 -35.75 -0.81 18.84
CA ALA A 40 -35.98 0.60 19.14
C ALA A 40 -34.66 1.39 19.19
N ARG A 41 -33.63 0.88 19.87
CA ARG A 41 -32.32 1.56 19.95
C ARG A 41 -31.63 1.70 18.58
N VAL A 42 -31.66 0.67 17.76
CA VAL A 42 -31.11 0.72 16.39
C VAL A 42 -31.87 1.71 15.52
N SER A 43 -33.20 1.76 15.63
CA SER A 43 -34.03 2.76 14.95
C SER A 43 -33.68 4.19 15.37
N ASP A 44 -33.46 4.42 16.67
CA ASP A 44 -33.04 5.73 17.18
C ASP A 44 -31.69 6.17 16.58
N TYR A 45 -30.75 5.25 16.46
CA TYR A 45 -29.45 5.52 15.82
C TYR A 45 -29.58 5.82 14.32
N PHE A 46 -30.42 5.09 13.58
CA PHE A 46 -30.71 5.41 12.17
C PHE A 46 -31.35 6.80 12.02
N SER A 47 -32.29 7.14 12.90
CA SER A 47 -32.90 8.47 12.95
C SER A 47 -31.85 9.57 13.17
N LEU A 48 -30.98 9.38 14.16
CA LEU A 48 -29.92 10.34 14.49
C LEU A 48 -28.92 10.50 13.35
N ASN A 49 -28.51 9.39 12.71
CA ASN A 49 -27.60 9.44 11.57
C ASN A 49 -28.22 10.20 10.39
N ASN A 50 -29.49 9.95 10.09
CA ASN A 50 -30.22 10.68 9.06
C ASN A 50 -30.31 12.19 9.36
N MET A 51 -30.54 12.58 10.62
CA MET A 51 -30.54 13.99 11.02
C MET A 51 -29.16 14.65 10.84
N PHE A 52 -28.07 13.92 11.06
CA PHE A 52 -26.73 14.43 10.80
C PHE A 52 -26.47 14.63 9.31
N HIS A 53 -26.81 13.64 8.48
CA HIS A 53 -26.68 13.74 7.03
C HIS A 53 -27.50 14.91 6.47
N GLU A 54 -28.78 15.02 6.86
CA GLU A 54 -29.65 16.13 6.46
C GLU A 54 -29.04 17.50 6.77
N ARG A 55 -28.37 17.65 7.92
CA ARG A 55 -27.81 18.92 8.37
C ARG A 55 -26.41 19.20 7.82
N TYR A 56 -25.58 18.19 7.65
CA TYR A 56 -24.14 18.36 7.44
C TYR A 56 -23.62 17.84 6.09
N ASP A 57 -24.42 17.16 5.27
CA ASP A 57 -23.97 16.72 3.94
C ASP A 57 -23.54 17.90 3.06
N ARG A 58 -24.14 19.08 3.26
CA ARG A 58 -23.69 20.32 2.59
C ARG A 58 -22.23 20.64 2.90
N VAL A 59 -21.75 20.40 4.11
CA VAL A 59 -20.36 20.67 4.52
C VAL A 59 -19.38 19.78 3.75
N LEU A 60 -19.77 18.56 3.38
CA LEU A 60 -18.94 17.68 2.55
C LEU A 60 -18.67 18.26 1.15
N SER A 61 -19.55 19.16 0.68
CA SER A 61 -19.40 19.85 -0.60
C SER A 61 -18.72 21.22 -0.50
N GLU A 62 -18.45 21.72 0.72
CA GLU A 62 -17.78 23.00 0.89
C GLU A 62 -16.29 22.91 0.53
N PRO A 63 -15.73 23.93 -0.15
CA PRO A 63 -14.30 23.98 -0.40
C PRO A 63 -13.54 24.05 0.93
N VAL A 64 -12.40 23.36 1.00
CA VAL A 64 -11.54 23.35 2.19
C VAL A 64 -11.19 24.80 2.58
N PRO A 65 -11.45 25.24 3.83
CA PRO A 65 -11.20 26.60 4.27
C PRO A 65 -9.73 27.02 4.11
N ALA A 66 -9.47 28.26 3.64
CA ALA A 66 -8.13 28.85 3.44
C ALA A 66 -7.17 28.67 4.62
N ARG A 67 -7.65 28.68 5.87
CA ARG A 67 -6.86 28.45 7.09
C ARG A 67 -6.34 27.02 7.25
N LEU A 68 -7.05 26.05 6.65
CA LEU A 68 -6.69 24.64 6.59
C LEU A 68 -5.89 24.31 5.33
N HIS A 69 -5.77 25.26 4.39
CA HIS A 69 -4.64 25.22 3.48
C HIS A 69 -3.40 25.44 4.33
N LEU A 70 -2.79 24.33 4.75
CA LEU A 70 -1.41 24.32 5.19
C LEU A 70 -0.64 25.06 4.10
N ALA A 71 -0.22 26.29 4.40
CA ALA A 71 0.83 26.95 3.68
C ALA A 71 2.08 26.13 3.98
N VAL A 72 2.20 25.01 3.26
CA VAL A 72 3.45 24.29 3.11
C VAL A 72 4.38 25.33 2.53
N LYS A 73 5.15 26.00 3.41
CA LYS A 73 6.20 26.92 2.99
C LYS A 73 7.02 26.12 1.99
N ARG A 74 7.00 26.62 0.77
CA ARG A 74 7.54 26.04 -0.46
C ARG A 74 9.07 26.00 -0.42
N ARG A 75 9.63 25.37 0.63
CA ARG A 75 11.01 24.86 0.68
C ARG A 75 11.14 23.52 -0.04
N TRP A 76 10.04 23.03 -0.62
CA TRP A 76 9.95 21.86 -1.49
C TRP A 76 10.67 22.05 -2.83
N HIS A 77 10.98 23.30 -3.19
CA HIS A 77 11.63 23.64 -4.46
C HIS A 77 13.15 23.76 -4.38
N ASP A 78 13.74 23.86 -3.19
CA ASP A 78 15.19 24.06 -3.07
C ASP A 78 15.98 22.74 -3.24
N ALA A 79 15.31 21.58 -3.24
CA ALA A 79 15.98 20.27 -3.27
C ALA A 79 15.76 19.44 -4.54
N LEU A 80 14.85 19.78 -5.47
CA LEU A 80 14.60 18.94 -6.65
C LEU A 80 14.22 19.75 -7.89
N ASN A 81 14.72 19.30 -9.06
CA ASN A 81 14.40 19.75 -10.42
C ASN A 81 12.89 19.58 -10.78
N TRP A 82 12.02 20.28 -10.07
CA TRP A 82 10.56 20.23 -10.21
C TRP A 82 9.96 20.79 -11.53
N PRO A 83 10.61 21.65 -12.35
CA PRO A 83 9.89 22.22 -13.51
C PRO A 83 9.60 21.22 -14.62
N GLN A 84 10.25 20.05 -14.64
CA GLN A 84 10.02 19.03 -15.69
C GLN A 84 8.79 18.14 -15.43
N PHE A 85 8.26 18.10 -14.20
CA PHE A 85 7.16 17.17 -13.83
C PHE A 85 5.94 17.85 -13.20
N ALA A 86 5.95 19.18 -13.04
CA ALA A 86 4.82 19.95 -12.49
C ALA A 86 3.52 19.82 -13.31
N GLY A 87 3.61 19.56 -14.62
CA GLY A 87 2.45 19.30 -15.48
C GLY A 87 1.77 17.93 -15.26
N MET A 88 2.46 16.97 -14.63
CA MET A 88 1.98 15.58 -14.46
C MET A 88 1.39 15.28 -13.07
N ALA A 89 1.69 16.09 -12.04
CA ALA A 89 1.11 15.91 -10.70
C ALA A 89 -0.40 16.21 -10.64
N ALA A 90 -0.91 17.05 -11.55
CA ALA A 90 -2.34 17.32 -11.68
C ALA A 90 -3.16 16.07 -12.08
N ALA A 91 -2.54 15.10 -12.78
CA ALA A 91 -3.19 13.86 -13.17
C ALA A 91 -3.38 12.89 -11.99
N LEU A 92 -2.55 12.98 -10.94
CA LEU A 92 -2.67 12.13 -9.75
C LEU A 92 -3.82 12.56 -8.83
N ILE A 93 -4.09 13.87 -8.72
CA ILE A 93 -5.23 14.37 -7.93
C ILE A 93 -6.56 14.07 -8.64
N LEU A 94 -6.59 14.09 -9.98
CA LEU A 94 -7.77 13.69 -10.76
C LEU A 94 -7.97 12.17 -10.86
N GLY A 95 -6.89 11.37 -10.84
CA GLY A 95 -6.95 9.91 -10.86
C GLY A 95 -7.47 9.28 -9.56
N VAL A 96 -7.23 9.92 -8.41
CA VAL A 96 -7.79 9.50 -7.11
C VAL A 96 -9.30 9.79 -7.02
N GLY A 97 -9.78 10.85 -7.68
CA GLY A 97 -11.20 11.22 -7.67
C GLY A 97 -12.11 10.36 -8.56
N ILE A 98 -11.59 9.74 -9.62
CA ILE A 98 -12.38 8.91 -10.55
C ILE A 98 -12.30 7.41 -10.22
N GLY A 99 -11.18 6.94 -9.64
CA GLY A 99 -10.97 5.52 -9.32
C GLY A 99 -11.81 4.98 -8.14
N MET A 100 -12.26 5.85 -7.24
CA MET A 100 -13.09 5.47 -6.08
C MET A 100 -14.60 5.51 -6.41
N GLY A 101 -15.02 6.31 -7.40
CA GLY A 101 -16.44 6.57 -7.70
C GLY A 101 -17.06 5.72 -8.82
N MET A 102 -16.26 5.08 -9.69
CA MET A 102 -16.80 4.24 -10.79
C MET A 102 -16.47 2.74 -10.68
N SER A 103 -15.52 2.33 -9.84
CA SER A 103 -15.15 0.90 -9.72
C SER A 103 -16.09 0.08 -8.82
N MET A 104 -16.93 0.74 -8.01
CA MET A 104 -17.99 0.08 -7.23
C MET A 104 -19.31 -0.08 -8.01
N GLY A 105 -19.50 0.65 -9.12
CA GLY A 105 -20.75 0.67 -9.87
C GLY A 105 -20.85 -0.31 -11.05
N THR A 106 -19.73 -0.78 -11.60
CA THR A 106 -19.74 -1.63 -12.82
C THR A 106 -19.64 -3.13 -12.57
N ASN A 107 -19.32 -3.56 -11.34
CA ASN A 107 -19.13 -4.98 -11.03
C ASN A 107 -20.37 -5.65 -10.40
N MET A 108 -21.33 -4.86 -9.89
CA MET A 108 -22.61 -5.38 -9.37
C MET A 108 -23.63 -5.67 -10.50
N GLY A 109 -23.49 -5.04 -11.67
CA GLY A 109 -24.43 -5.20 -12.80
C GLY A 109 -24.24 -6.48 -13.63
N ARG A 110 -23.13 -7.21 -13.45
CA ARG A 110 -22.83 -8.42 -14.24
C ARG A 110 -23.10 -9.74 -13.50
N GLN A 111 -23.33 -9.69 -12.19
CA GLN A 111 -23.65 -10.89 -11.39
C GLN A 111 -25.16 -11.16 -11.25
N VAL A 112 -26.02 -10.17 -11.51
CA VAL A 112 -27.49 -10.41 -11.54
C VAL A 112 -28.00 -10.95 -12.88
N ALA A 113 -27.21 -10.88 -13.96
CA ALA A 113 -27.58 -11.48 -15.24
C ALA A 113 -27.35 -13.01 -15.30
N ALA A 114 -26.53 -13.57 -14.40
CA ALA A 114 -26.19 -14.99 -14.39
C ALA A 114 -27.17 -15.86 -13.55
N VAL A 115 -28.10 -15.24 -12.81
CA VAL A 115 -29.10 -15.96 -12.00
C VAL A 115 -30.36 -16.31 -12.83
N VAL A 116 -30.50 -15.81 -14.06
CA VAL A 116 -31.73 -15.99 -14.87
C VAL A 116 -31.61 -17.08 -15.96
N THR A 117 -30.41 -17.50 -16.35
CA THR A 117 -30.25 -18.56 -17.36
C THR A 117 -29.50 -19.73 -16.75
N GLY A 118 -30.25 -20.68 -16.18
CA GLY A 118 -29.72 -21.96 -15.74
C GLY A 118 -29.30 -22.78 -16.96
N GLU A 119 -27.99 -22.90 -17.19
CA GLU A 119 -27.42 -23.89 -18.09
C GLU A 119 -26.19 -24.48 -17.39
N ALA A 120 -26.28 -25.78 -17.09
CA ALA A 120 -25.20 -26.57 -16.53
C ALA A 120 -24.19 -26.97 -17.61
N ASP A 121 -23.01 -27.39 -17.13
CA ASP A 121 -22.00 -28.22 -17.77
C ASP A 121 -20.82 -27.58 -18.54
N ASN A 122 -19.63 -27.96 -18.04
CA ASN A 122 -18.28 -27.90 -18.62
C ASN A 122 -17.57 -26.54 -18.64
N ALA A 123 -16.87 -26.22 -17.54
CA ALA A 123 -15.75 -25.27 -17.55
C ALA A 123 -14.46 -25.97 -17.10
N PRO A 124 -13.33 -25.79 -17.81
CA PRO A 124 -12.06 -26.43 -17.46
C PRO A 124 -11.56 -25.90 -16.12
N GLU A 125 -10.88 -26.78 -15.39
CA GLU A 125 -10.18 -26.50 -14.14
C GLU A 125 -9.49 -25.13 -14.20
N HIS A 126 -10.05 -24.16 -13.46
CA HIS A 126 -9.38 -22.89 -13.19
C HIS A 126 -8.15 -23.22 -12.34
N ARG A 127 -7.02 -23.47 -13.00
CA ARG A 127 -5.70 -23.22 -12.43
C ARG A 127 -5.72 -21.75 -12.04
N VAL A 128 -5.90 -21.47 -10.75
CA VAL A 128 -5.77 -20.14 -10.19
C VAL A 128 -4.37 -19.67 -10.55
N SER A 129 -4.28 -18.81 -11.56
CA SER A 129 -3.10 -18.01 -11.83
C SER A 129 -2.76 -17.30 -10.53
N VAL A 130 -1.54 -17.52 -10.03
CA VAL A 130 -0.95 -16.80 -8.90
C VAL A 130 -0.79 -15.33 -9.34
N SER A 131 -1.90 -14.60 -9.31
CA SER A 131 -2.05 -13.35 -10.05
C SER A 131 -1.58 -12.17 -9.24
N ALA A 132 -0.68 -11.39 -9.86
CA ALA A 132 -0.40 -9.94 -9.75
C ALA A 132 -0.84 -9.11 -8.51
N ASP A 133 -2.00 -9.34 -7.91
CA ASP A 133 -2.73 -8.43 -7.04
C ASP A 133 -1.98 -8.09 -5.73
N GLY A 134 -1.39 -9.08 -5.06
CA GLY A 134 -0.65 -8.85 -3.81
C GLY A 134 0.74 -8.22 -4.00
N ALA A 135 1.42 -8.52 -5.12
CA ALA A 135 2.75 -7.98 -5.39
C ALA A 135 2.67 -6.57 -5.98
N GLU A 136 1.68 -6.33 -6.84
CA GLU A 136 1.38 -5.04 -7.42
C GLU A 136 0.80 -4.07 -6.39
N SER A 137 -0.04 -4.54 -5.44
CA SER A 137 -0.49 -3.70 -4.32
C SER A 137 0.67 -3.24 -3.42
N PHE A 138 1.68 -4.10 -3.18
CA PHE A 138 2.91 -3.69 -2.51
C PHE A 138 3.71 -2.66 -3.31
N ALA A 139 3.84 -2.83 -4.63
CA ALA A 139 4.49 -1.85 -5.50
C ALA A 139 3.78 -0.49 -5.47
N ARG A 140 2.45 -0.49 -5.51
CA ARG A 140 1.62 0.72 -5.33
C ARG A 140 1.85 1.37 -3.97
N GLN A 141 1.91 0.58 -2.90
CA GLN A 141 2.19 1.10 -1.56
C GLN A 141 3.59 1.74 -1.48
N SER A 142 4.59 1.14 -2.12
CA SER A 142 5.94 1.71 -2.22
C SER A 142 5.93 3.04 -2.98
N ALA A 143 5.19 3.15 -4.09
CA ALA A 143 5.02 4.41 -4.82
C ALA A 143 4.40 5.51 -3.95
N ILE A 144 3.32 5.20 -3.22
CA ILE A 144 2.65 6.14 -2.32
C ILE A 144 3.61 6.61 -1.22
N ALA A 145 4.32 5.67 -0.57
CA ALA A 145 5.28 5.99 0.46
C ALA A 145 6.44 6.85 -0.08
N HIS A 146 6.89 6.60 -1.31
CA HIS A 146 7.91 7.41 -1.97
C HIS A 146 7.43 8.86 -2.13
N VAL A 147 6.26 9.07 -2.74
CA VAL A 147 5.71 10.42 -2.99
C VAL A 147 5.46 11.17 -1.68
N LEU A 148 5.01 10.48 -0.64
CA LEU A 148 4.69 11.08 0.65
C LEU A 148 5.94 11.54 1.41
N TYR A 149 7.00 10.73 1.41
CA TYR A 149 8.15 10.95 2.30
C TYR A 149 9.40 11.49 1.60
N ALA A 150 9.60 11.23 0.31
CA ALA A 150 10.77 11.74 -0.42
C ALA A 150 10.94 13.28 -0.37
N PRO A 151 9.86 14.09 -0.38
CA PRO A 151 9.97 15.55 -0.29
C PRO A 151 10.26 16.09 1.13
N GLU A 152 10.23 15.25 2.17
CA GLU A 152 10.36 15.69 3.57
C GLU A 152 11.81 16.09 3.90
N VAL A 153 12.06 17.40 4.08
CA VAL A 153 13.43 17.93 4.33
C VAL A 153 13.84 17.86 5.80
N THR A 154 12.89 18.02 6.74
CA THR A 154 13.19 18.15 8.17
C THR A 154 13.42 16.82 8.88
N ARG A 155 12.73 15.77 8.45
CA ARG A 155 12.90 14.41 8.97
C ARG A 155 12.67 13.39 7.84
N PRO A 156 13.57 13.33 6.85
CA PRO A 156 13.43 12.40 5.72
C PRO A 156 13.39 10.94 6.17
N VAL A 157 13.96 10.62 7.34
CA VAL A 157 14.04 9.28 7.93
C VAL A 157 13.92 9.33 9.45
N GLU A 158 13.48 8.23 10.06
CA GLU A 158 13.39 8.11 11.53
C GLU A 158 14.77 7.89 12.16
N LEU A 159 15.59 7.07 11.49
CA LEU A 159 16.99 6.82 11.84
C LEU A 159 17.86 7.23 10.65
N GLY A 160 18.71 8.24 10.86
CA GLY A 160 19.67 8.71 9.88
C GLY A 160 20.83 7.75 9.67
N ALA A 161 21.54 7.91 8.55
CA ALA A 161 22.72 7.11 8.21
C ALA A 161 23.89 7.30 9.21
N ASP A 162 23.90 8.38 9.99
CA ASP A 162 24.83 8.59 11.11
C ASP A 162 24.73 7.49 12.18
N ARG A 163 23.59 6.79 12.26
CA ARG A 163 23.32 5.68 13.17
C ARG A 163 22.97 4.40 12.42
N GLU A 164 23.69 4.12 11.33
CA GLU A 164 23.44 2.96 10.46
C GLU A 164 23.39 1.62 11.23
N GLN A 165 24.28 1.40 12.20
CA GLN A 165 24.27 0.17 13.00
C GLN A 165 22.99 0.00 13.83
N GLU A 166 22.46 1.09 14.38
CA GLU A 166 21.20 1.09 15.11
C GLU A 166 20.02 0.89 14.16
N LEU A 167 20.05 1.54 12.99
CA LEU A 167 19.05 1.38 11.92
C LEU A 167 18.95 -0.09 11.49
N VAL A 168 20.07 -0.72 11.15
CA VAL A 168 20.11 -2.13 10.72
C VAL A 168 19.54 -3.03 11.81
N LYS A 169 19.97 -2.85 13.06
CA LYS A 169 19.48 -3.65 14.19
C LYS A 169 17.98 -3.45 14.41
N TRP A 170 17.50 -2.21 14.38
CA TRP A 170 16.10 -1.86 14.59
C TRP A 170 15.18 -2.40 13.49
N VAL A 171 15.56 -2.19 12.22
CA VAL A 171 14.81 -2.72 11.07
C VAL A 171 14.81 -4.24 11.08
N SER A 172 15.97 -4.87 11.30
CA SER A 172 16.09 -6.34 11.29
C SER A 172 15.21 -6.98 12.36
N ASN A 173 15.18 -6.41 13.57
CA ASN A 173 14.33 -6.90 14.65
C ASN A 173 12.83 -6.76 14.34
N ARG A 174 12.44 -5.74 13.55
CA ARG A 174 11.02 -5.54 13.22
C ARG A 174 10.56 -6.41 12.06
N ILE A 175 11.39 -6.57 11.04
CA ILE A 175 11.07 -7.38 9.85
C ILE A 175 11.26 -8.86 10.15
N GLY A 176 12.06 -9.22 11.15
CA GLY A 176 12.31 -10.61 11.54
C GLY A 176 13.40 -11.30 10.70
N THR A 177 14.16 -10.53 9.92
CA THR A 177 15.34 -11.03 9.17
C THR A 177 16.47 -10.01 9.24
N ASN A 178 17.70 -10.45 8.99
CA ASN A 178 18.85 -9.54 8.91
C ASN A 178 18.76 -8.73 7.61
N VAL A 179 18.33 -7.48 7.71
CA VAL A 179 18.19 -6.57 6.57
C VAL A 179 19.23 -5.48 6.68
N ARG A 180 20.02 -5.31 5.62
CA ARG A 180 20.99 -4.21 5.50
C ARG A 180 20.65 -3.32 4.30
N PRO A 181 20.83 -2.00 4.43
CA PRO A 181 20.69 -1.10 3.29
C PRO A 181 21.80 -1.39 2.27
N PRO A 182 21.46 -1.65 0.99
CA PRO A 182 22.46 -1.76 -0.07
C PRO A 182 23.30 -0.48 -0.23
N VAL A 183 24.55 -0.66 -0.64
CA VAL A 183 25.49 0.43 -0.93
C VAL A 183 25.31 0.83 -2.40
N LEU A 184 24.79 2.04 -2.64
CA LEU A 184 24.48 2.56 -3.97
C LEU A 184 25.41 3.70 -4.41
N THR A 185 26.56 3.85 -3.75
CA THR A 185 27.52 4.92 -4.04
C THR A 185 28.12 4.83 -5.44
N ARG A 186 28.20 3.62 -6.03
CA ARG A 186 28.67 3.41 -7.42
C ARG A 186 27.77 4.07 -8.47
N THR A 187 26.46 4.14 -8.19
CA THR A 187 25.45 4.79 -9.02
C THR A 187 25.17 6.22 -8.57
N GLY A 188 25.95 6.73 -7.59
CA GLY A 188 25.88 8.10 -7.10
C GLY A 188 24.80 8.35 -6.04
N PHE A 189 24.20 7.30 -5.47
CA PHE A 189 23.18 7.40 -4.44
C PHE A 189 23.75 7.11 -3.04
N GLU A 190 23.59 8.05 -2.12
CA GLU A 190 24.00 7.96 -0.73
C GLU A 190 22.79 7.64 0.16
N LEU A 191 23.00 6.80 1.18
CA LEU A 191 21.97 6.44 2.15
C LEU A 191 21.66 7.65 3.03
N MET A 192 20.38 8.04 3.08
CA MET A 192 19.89 9.00 4.08
C MET A 192 19.61 8.34 5.42
N GLY A 193 19.08 7.11 5.35
CA GLY A 193 18.70 6.30 6.50
C GLY A 193 17.43 5.50 6.22
N GLY A 194 16.65 5.18 7.24
CA GLY A 194 15.42 4.41 7.07
C GLY A 194 14.33 4.67 8.10
N ARG A 195 13.17 4.06 7.84
CA ARG A 195 11.96 4.09 8.67
C ARG A 195 11.14 2.81 8.51
N LEU A 196 10.17 2.63 9.38
CA LEU A 196 9.22 1.52 9.31
C LEU A 196 7.82 2.04 8.98
N LEU A 197 7.16 1.36 8.06
CA LEU A 197 5.79 1.67 7.65
C LEU A 197 4.87 0.48 7.96
N PRO A 198 3.59 0.73 8.26
CA PRO A 198 2.60 -0.36 8.31
C PRO A 198 2.34 -0.88 6.89
N GLY A 199 2.33 -2.20 6.71
CA GLY A 199 1.95 -2.88 5.46
C GLY A 199 0.85 -3.91 5.70
N ALA A 200 0.20 -4.34 4.61
CA ALA A 200 -0.92 -5.29 4.68
C ALA A 200 -0.54 -6.65 5.29
N ASP A 201 0.69 -7.12 5.01
CA ASP A 201 1.22 -8.39 5.49
C ASP A 201 2.13 -8.25 6.72
N GLY A 202 2.37 -7.03 7.20
CA GLY A 202 3.27 -6.76 8.32
C GLY A 202 4.05 -5.46 8.16
N PRO A 203 5.06 -5.22 9.01
CA PRO A 203 5.92 -4.05 8.90
C PRO A 203 6.70 -4.04 7.57
N VAL A 204 6.85 -2.85 7.00
CA VAL A 204 7.64 -2.59 5.79
C VAL A 204 8.83 -1.72 6.17
N ALA A 205 10.03 -2.19 5.89
CA ALA A 205 11.23 -1.38 6.00
C ALA A 205 11.35 -0.48 4.78
N GLN A 206 11.60 0.82 5.00
CA GLN A 206 11.90 1.76 3.93
C GLN A 206 13.29 2.35 4.17
N PHE A 207 14.17 2.20 3.18
CA PHE A 207 15.45 2.92 3.11
C PHE A 207 15.35 4.00 2.05
N MET A 208 15.85 5.20 2.36
CA MET A 208 15.82 6.33 1.45
C MET A 208 17.24 6.74 1.08
N TYR A 209 17.44 7.03 -0.20
CA TYR A 209 18.73 7.44 -0.75
C TYR A 209 18.58 8.72 -1.54
N HIS A 210 19.71 9.37 -1.78
CA HIS A 210 19.76 10.54 -2.64
C HIS A 210 21.01 10.66 -3.47
N ASP A 211 20.89 11.31 -4.63
CA ASP A 211 22.05 11.67 -5.43
C ASP A 211 22.56 13.09 -5.11
N ALA A 212 23.63 13.49 -5.79
CA ALA A 212 24.22 14.83 -5.70
C ALA A 212 23.30 15.96 -6.21
N ARG A 213 22.27 15.63 -7.00
CA ARG A 213 21.25 16.56 -7.51
C ARG A 213 20.03 16.65 -6.61
N GLY A 214 20.00 15.86 -5.52
CA GLY A 214 18.88 15.77 -4.59
C GLY A 214 17.76 14.83 -5.04
N GLU A 215 17.91 14.12 -6.17
CA GLU A 215 16.95 13.09 -6.59
C GLU A 215 16.89 11.99 -5.54
N ARG A 216 15.67 11.56 -5.19
CA ARG A 216 15.43 10.55 -4.16
C ARG A 216 15.04 9.23 -4.79
N ILE A 217 15.50 8.14 -4.19
CA ILE A 217 14.97 6.80 -4.42
C ILE A 217 14.66 6.15 -3.08
N THR A 218 13.72 5.21 -3.07
CA THR A 218 13.35 4.46 -1.86
C THR A 218 13.34 2.97 -2.16
N LEU A 219 13.97 2.20 -1.28
CA LEU A 219 13.89 0.75 -1.23
C LEU A 219 12.92 0.34 -0.13
N CYS A 220 11.85 -0.36 -0.50
CA CYS A 220 10.92 -0.98 0.44
C CYS A 220 11.15 -2.49 0.50
N ILE A 221 11.15 -3.05 1.71
CA ILE A 221 11.31 -4.49 1.97
C ILE A 221 10.23 -4.92 2.96
N SER A 222 9.50 -5.98 2.63
CA SER A 222 8.47 -6.53 3.51
C SER A 222 8.46 -8.05 3.48
N HIS A 223 8.21 -8.67 4.62
CA HIS A 223 7.83 -10.07 4.66
C HIS A 223 6.45 -10.24 4.00
N ARG A 224 6.27 -11.28 3.20
CA ARG A 224 5.02 -11.62 2.52
C ARG A 224 4.48 -12.93 3.06
N LYS A 225 3.16 -13.10 2.98
CA LYS A 225 2.50 -14.36 3.37
C LYS A 225 2.57 -15.42 2.26
N VAL A 226 2.75 -14.99 1.02
CA VAL A 226 2.82 -15.85 -0.16
C VAL A 226 4.21 -15.73 -0.74
N SER A 227 4.94 -16.85 -0.71
CA SER A 227 6.27 -16.96 -1.31
C SER A 227 6.19 -17.19 -2.81
N ALA A 228 7.26 -16.83 -3.52
CA ALA A 228 7.42 -17.16 -4.93
C ALA A 228 8.79 -17.81 -5.14
N ASP A 229 8.80 -18.99 -5.76
CA ASP A 229 10.03 -19.73 -6.08
C ASP A 229 10.78 -19.13 -7.28
N THR A 230 10.15 -18.23 -8.02
CA THR A 230 10.74 -17.56 -9.19
C THR A 230 10.72 -16.05 -9.01
N THR A 231 11.92 -15.48 -8.90
CA THR A 231 12.13 -14.04 -8.90
C THR A 231 11.88 -13.47 -10.28
N ALA A 232 10.86 -12.61 -10.40
CA ALA A 232 10.56 -11.88 -11.62
C ALA A 232 10.55 -10.38 -11.34
N PHE A 233 11.44 -9.64 -12.01
CA PHE A 233 11.42 -8.18 -11.99
C PHE A 233 10.21 -7.68 -12.78
N LYS A 234 9.32 -6.98 -12.08
CA LYS A 234 8.14 -6.36 -12.65
C LYS A 234 8.25 -4.85 -12.51
N LEU A 235 7.74 -4.14 -13.50
CA LEU A 235 7.62 -2.69 -13.48
C LEU A 235 6.17 -2.34 -13.17
N TYR A 236 5.99 -1.50 -12.16
CA TYR A 236 4.77 -0.76 -11.90
C TYR A 236 5.07 0.73 -12.14
N GLN A 237 4.15 1.43 -12.79
CA GLN A 237 4.29 2.85 -13.06
C GLN A 237 3.03 3.56 -12.60
N ASP A 238 3.21 4.62 -11.81
CA ASP A 238 2.13 5.46 -11.30
C ASP A 238 2.53 6.93 -11.43
N GLY A 239 1.97 7.58 -12.46
CA GLY A 239 2.37 8.94 -12.85
C GLY A 239 3.86 9.03 -13.20
N SER A 240 4.59 9.87 -12.46
CA SER A 240 6.04 10.08 -12.64
C SER A 240 6.91 9.10 -11.85
N VAL A 241 6.32 8.26 -11.00
CA VAL A 241 7.08 7.31 -10.18
C VAL A 241 7.12 5.96 -10.89
N ASN A 242 8.33 5.51 -11.15
CA ASN A 242 8.60 4.15 -11.58
C ASN A 242 8.88 3.30 -10.34
N VAL A 243 8.37 2.07 -10.33
CA VAL A 243 8.62 1.08 -9.28
C VAL A 243 9.03 -0.23 -9.90
N PHE A 244 10.27 -0.66 -9.66
CA PHE A 244 10.67 -2.02 -9.95
C PHE A 244 10.47 -2.86 -8.70
N TYR A 245 9.72 -3.93 -8.82
CA TYR A 245 9.41 -4.81 -7.70
C TYR A 245 9.61 -6.27 -8.08
N TRP A 246 9.97 -7.07 -7.09
CA TRP A 246 10.15 -8.51 -7.23
C TRP A 246 9.84 -9.20 -5.90
N VAL A 247 9.63 -10.50 -5.99
CA VAL A 247 9.45 -11.37 -4.84
C VAL A 247 10.57 -12.40 -4.91
N ASP A 248 11.22 -12.63 -3.78
CA ASP A 248 12.25 -13.66 -3.65
C ASP A 248 12.06 -14.37 -2.31
N GLY A 249 11.65 -15.63 -2.37
CA GLY A 249 11.18 -16.39 -1.21
C GLY A 249 10.03 -15.70 -0.49
N ASP A 250 10.20 -15.49 0.82
CA ASP A 250 9.18 -14.87 1.70
C ASP A 250 9.23 -13.34 1.71
N PHE A 251 10.06 -12.71 0.86
CA PHE A 251 10.24 -11.26 0.87
C PHE A 251 9.80 -10.61 -0.44
N GLY A 252 9.12 -9.47 -0.30
CA GLY A 252 8.81 -8.54 -1.37
C GLY A 252 9.75 -7.34 -1.30
N TYR A 253 10.26 -6.94 -2.47
CA TYR A 253 11.16 -5.81 -2.63
C TYR A 253 10.60 -4.85 -3.66
N ALA A 254 10.72 -3.56 -3.41
CA ALA A 254 10.30 -2.51 -4.34
C ALA A 254 11.28 -1.34 -4.30
N VAL A 255 11.82 -0.95 -5.46
CA VAL A 255 12.67 0.23 -5.64
C VAL A 255 11.86 1.26 -6.41
N SER A 256 11.60 2.39 -5.77
CA SER A 256 10.71 3.45 -6.26
C SER A 256 11.48 4.75 -6.42
N GLY A 257 11.22 5.48 -7.52
CA GLY A 257 11.84 6.77 -7.78
C GLY A 257 11.21 7.52 -8.94
N GLY A 258 11.30 8.86 -8.88
CA GLY A 258 10.94 9.76 -9.98
C GLY A 258 12.04 9.94 -11.04
N ILE A 259 12.87 8.91 -11.24
CA ILE A 259 14.03 8.94 -12.14
C ILE A 259 13.76 8.12 -13.42
N ASP A 260 14.67 8.23 -14.40
CA ASP A 260 14.58 7.47 -15.64
C ASP A 260 14.48 5.95 -15.37
N ARG A 261 13.59 5.30 -16.13
CA ARG A 261 13.30 3.87 -15.99
C ARG A 261 14.54 3.01 -16.13
N LYS A 262 15.45 3.34 -17.05
CA LYS A 262 16.67 2.54 -17.27
C LYS A 262 17.60 2.63 -16.06
N THR A 263 17.78 3.84 -15.53
CA THR A 263 18.57 4.06 -14.31
C THR A 263 17.97 3.34 -13.10
N LEU A 264 16.64 3.40 -12.93
CA LEU A 264 15.96 2.69 -11.84
C LEU A 264 16.08 1.16 -11.98
N LEU A 265 16.06 0.63 -13.20
CA LEU A 265 16.29 -0.79 -13.47
C LEU A 265 17.72 -1.22 -13.13
N GLU A 266 18.73 -0.43 -13.50
CA GLU A 266 20.13 -0.69 -13.15
C GLU A 266 20.30 -0.71 -11.62
N LEU A 267 19.74 0.28 -10.92
CA LEU A 267 19.70 0.31 -9.45
C LEU A 267 19.01 -0.91 -8.83
N SER A 268 17.91 -1.37 -9.43
CA SER A 268 17.17 -2.54 -8.93
C SER A 268 17.97 -3.83 -9.05
N HIS A 269 18.74 -3.99 -10.12
CA HIS A 269 19.67 -5.12 -10.26
C HIS A 269 20.82 -5.04 -9.25
N ASP A 270 21.39 -3.85 -9.02
CA ASP A 270 22.45 -3.66 -8.03
C ASP A 270 21.96 -3.97 -6.60
N VAL A 271 20.75 -3.51 -6.26
CA VAL A 271 20.09 -3.84 -4.98
C VAL A 271 19.91 -5.34 -4.84
N TYR A 272 19.36 -6.00 -5.87
CA TYR A 272 19.13 -7.45 -5.84
C TYR A 272 20.42 -8.25 -5.69
N ALA A 273 21.49 -7.86 -6.41
CA ALA A 273 22.78 -8.53 -6.33
C ALA A 273 23.38 -8.47 -4.91
N GLN A 274 23.23 -7.33 -4.21
CA GLN A 274 23.72 -7.18 -2.84
C GLN A 274 22.88 -7.96 -1.82
N LEU A 275 21.55 -7.91 -1.95
CA LEU A 275 20.65 -8.64 -1.05
C LEU A 275 20.79 -10.16 -1.18
N THR A 276 21.12 -10.66 -2.37
CA THR A 276 21.40 -12.09 -2.61
C THR A 276 22.81 -12.49 -2.19
N ALA A 277 23.82 -11.62 -2.38
CA ALA A 277 25.20 -11.88 -1.97
C ALA A 277 25.40 -11.89 -0.44
N ASP A 278 24.68 -11.03 0.29
CA ASP A 278 24.75 -10.95 1.77
C ASP A 278 23.88 -12.00 2.48
N GLY A 279 23.22 -12.91 1.73
CA GLY A 279 22.35 -13.95 2.27
C GLY A 279 21.02 -13.43 2.85
N THR A 280 20.57 -12.24 2.42
CA THR A 280 19.32 -11.61 2.86
C THR A 280 18.09 -12.12 2.08
N ALA A 281 18.30 -12.68 0.88
CA ALA A 281 17.29 -13.40 0.11
C ALA A 281 17.68 -14.89 -0.03
N PRO A 282 16.72 -15.85 0.03
CA PRO A 282 17.04 -17.25 -0.20
C PRO A 282 17.54 -17.43 -1.65
N ALA A 283 18.65 -18.15 -1.81
CA ALA A 283 19.29 -18.35 -3.10
C ALA A 283 18.30 -18.90 -4.14
N ALA A 284 18.00 -18.12 -5.19
CA ALA A 284 17.35 -18.61 -6.39
C ALA A 284 18.15 -19.83 -6.90
N ALA A 285 17.53 -21.00 -6.88
CA ALA A 285 18.13 -22.24 -7.34
C ALA A 285 18.64 -22.03 -8.77
N SER A 286 19.96 -22.01 -8.92
CA SER A 286 20.64 -22.02 -10.20
C SER A 286 20.10 -23.20 -11.01
N ALA A 287 19.32 -22.88 -12.05
CA ALA A 287 18.92 -23.84 -13.06
C ALA A 287 20.19 -24.38 -13.72
N ALA A 288 20.62 -25.55 -13.26
CA ALA A 288 21.77 -26.26 -13.77
C ALA A 288 21.55 -26.55 -15.25
N LYS A 289 22.20 -25.76 -16.10
CA LYS A 289 22.66 -26.20 -17.40
C LYS A 289 23.60 -27.39 -17.18
N ARG A 290 23.12 -28.60 -17.43
CA ARG A 290 23.95 -29.73 -17.90
C ARG A 290 23.19 -30.47 -18.99
N THR A 291 23.39 -30.01 -20.20
CA THR A 291 23.53 -30.89 -21.36
C THR A 291 24.89 -31.57 -21.24
N ASN A 292 24.91 -32.85 -20.90
CA ASN A 292 25.59 -33.91 -21.66
C ASN A 292 25.19 -35.27 -21.12
#